data_AF-A0A7K3BGL3-F1
#
_entry.id   AF-A0A7K3BGL3-F1
#
_cell.length_a   1.000
_cell.length_b   1.000
_cell.length_c   1.000
_cell.angle_alpha   90.00
_cell.angle_beta   90.00
_cell.angle_gamma   90.00
#
_symmetry.space_group_name_H-M   'P 1'
#
loop_
_entity.id
_entity.type
_entity.pdbx_description
1 polymer ?
#
loop_
_entity_poly.entity_id
_entity_poly.type
_entity_poly.pdbx_seq_one_letter_code
_entity_poly.pdbx_strand_id
1 'polypeptide(L)'
;TAVLHGTFDGVRDGLTLLPPERRKTWAERLDEAQTHPPHHFANNGWVVHALQAAWSAITHTTVPELNPAQGHFPAQHLRHALEAAVRAGTDTDTVAAITGALLGARWGCSAIALDWQQAVHGWPGLTAPDLVRLAVLTARGGSDDNTGRPSAPRLPAGGHAGFAVPHPHDPGVLLGAPGTEPVPVGAVVSLCLPGTPADPPGAGVEHIRVWLPGGPGGDAGLPYVLDQAARQVLRLRRAGKPVLLHSAAGPTGASAVAAVYGHLIGGVPDGSLPVPGHPELHAAVRLLTSAPAPDTPYDAGDPATPLPAARTAAPQEDVADEDGAEEDGAEQPPELDRERPRLREEALPRVRGLLLGLALGDTLGSARDALPDRGPLPAGAGTRAACLTVEGIIRATGGLPSAVRNADGRWAALRREEAPDPDAPRTGRPVPADARGTEAAHLAAALPVAVTGAVHGPAQAAVRAREIAAHPAAAHAAVLLHHCLTGAVDVQEPLFAEQSQVHIAVRAGLDALGDSGGTGHLHTAFRLAADDPADPRRLAALAPDATAFSALRGALYCAASLPHRHQADEALRLAAAAPDGASVGCVTGALLGAAHGARALPAGLAGRHELAPVLDALAHDLVAAYS
;
A
#
# COMPACT_ATOMS: atom_id res chain seq x y z
N THR A 1 -10.24 23.13 1.37
CA THR A 1 -11.33 23.44 2.32
C THR A 1 -11.53 22.34 3.36
N ALA A 2 -11.42 21.04 3.05
CA ALA A 2 -11.49 19.98 4.08
C ALA A 2 -10.48 20.17 5.22
N VAL A 3 -9.19 20.31 4.89
CA VAL A 3 -8.13 20.55 5.89
C VAL A 3 -8.25 21.92 6.57
N LEU A 4 -8.63 22.96 5.82
CA LEU A 4 -8.60 24.34 6.30
C LEU A 4 -9.89 24.79 7.01
N HIS A 5 -11.01 24.17 6.68
CA HIS A 5 -12.36 24.61 7.07
C HIS A 5 -13.24 23.46 7.59
N GLY A 6 -12.77 22.20 7.56
CA GLY A 6 -13.54 21.06 8.05
C GLY A 6 -14.80 20.75 7.21
N THR A 7 -14.84 21.16 5.94
CA THR A 7 -15.98 20.92 5.04
C THR A 7 -15.59 20.09 3.82
N PHE A 8 -16.55 19.44 3.17
CA PHE A 8 -16.29 18.71 1.92
C PHE A 8 -16.47 19.55 0.65
N ASP A 9 -16.75 20.85 0.78
CA ASP A 9 -17.05 21.76 -0.34
C ASP A 9 -15.92 21.79 -1.38
N GLY A 10 -14.70 21.52 -0.94
CA GLY A 10 -13.49 21.54 -1.77
C GLY A 10 -13.50 20.52 -2.90
N VAL A 11 -14.28 19.45 -2.77
CA VAL A 11 -14.46 18.47 -3.85
C VAL A 11 -15.15 19.12 -5.05
N ARG A 12 -16.15 19.99 -4.80
CA ARG A 12 -16.84 20.77 -5.84
C ARG A 12 -16.02 21.99 -6.25
N ASP A 13 -15.45 22.73 -5.31
CA ASP A 13 -14.64 23.91 -5.61
C ASP A 13 -13.42 23.56 -6.48
N GLY A 14 -12.85 22.36 -6.29
CA GLY A 14 -11.73 21.85 -7.06
C GLY A 14 -12.01 21.71 -8.55
N LEU A 15 -13.28 21.66 -8.98
CA LEU A 15 -13.63 21.69 -10.41
C LEU A 15 -13.13 22.95 -11.11
N THR A 16 -12.97 24.07 -10.38
CA THR A 16 -12.43 25.32 -10.94
C THR A 16 -10.96 25.19 -11.36
N LEU A 17 -10.23 24.26 -10.76
CA LEU A 17 -8.83 23.96 -11.09
C LEU A 17 -8.69 23.12 -12.36
N LEU A 18 -9.78 22.55 -12.86
CA LEU A 18 -9.78 21.76 -14.09
C LEU A 18 -9.88 22.68 -15.32
N PRO A 19 -9.31 22.26 -16.47
CA PRO A 19 -9.58 22.89 -17.75
C PRO A 19 -11.08 23.02 -18.03
N PRO A 20 -11.58 24.16 -18.58
CA PRO A 20 -13.00 24.44 -18.72
C PRO A 20 -13.82 23.31 -19.37
N GLU A 21 -13.26 22.66 -20.39
CA GLU A 21 -13.87 21.57 -21.15
C GLU A 21 -14.14 20.32 -20.32
N ARG A 22 -13.44 20.12 -19.20
CA ARG A 22 -13.60 18.95 -18.31
C ARG A 22 -14.52 19.21 -17.12
N ARG A 23 -14.84 20.47 -16.82
CA ARG A 23 -15.60 20.83 -15.61
C ARG A 23 -17.00 20.24 -15.59
N LYS A 24 -17.70 20.31 -16.73
CA LYS A 24 -19.07 19.79 -16.87
C LYS A 24 -19.13 18.29 -16.61
N THR A 25 -18.28 17.51 -17.29
CA THR A 25 -18.23 16.05 -17.12
C THR A 25 -17.93 15.63 -15.69
N TRP A 26 -17.03 16.33 -15.01
CA TRP A 26 -16.73 16.02 -13.60
C TRP A 26 -17.84 16.48 -12.64
N ALA A 27 -18.52 17.58 -12.93
CA ALA A 27 -19.71 17.97 -12.17
C ALA A 27 -20.79 16.90 -12.25
N GLU A 28 -21.10 16.41 -13.46
CA GLU A 28 -22.08 15.34 -13.69
C GLU A 28 -21.73 14.05 -12.95
N ARG A 29 -20.45 13.67 -12.90
CA ARG A 29 -19.98 12.50 -12.14
C ARG A 29 -20.14 12.66 -10.63
N LEU A 30 -19.92 13.87 -10.11
CA LEU A 30 -20.16 14.16 -8.69
C LEU A 30 -21.66 14.20 -8.38
N ASP A 31 -22.49 14.68 -9.31
CA ASP A 31 -23.96 14.65 -9.19
C ASP A 31 -24.45 13.19 -9.14
N GLU A 32 -23.95 12.34 -10.03
CA GLU A 32 -24.26 10.91 -10.08
C GLU A 32 -23.89 10.20 -8.77
N ALA A 33 -22.70 10.47 -8.23
CA ALA A 33 -22.23 9.93 -6.96
C ALA A 33 -23.05 10.38 -5.75
N GLN A 34 -23.65 11.57 -5.80
CA GLN A 34 -24.55 12.07 -4.75
C GLN A 34 -25.99 11.56 -4.87
N THR A 35 -26.31 10.92 -5.99
CA THR A 35 -27.65 10.41 -6.29
C THR A 35 -27.76 8.92 -6.00
N HIS A 36 -26.70 8.16 -6.28
CA HIS A 36 -26.70 6.70 -6.20
C HIS A 36 -25.88 6.18 -5.03
N PRO A 37 -26.29 5.05 -4.42
CA PRO A 37 -25.55 4.44 -3.31
C PRO A 37 -24.18 3.89 -3.74
N PRO A 38 -23.24 3.66 -2.81
CA PRO A 38 -21.85 3.31 -3.17
C PRO A 38 -21.70 2.06 -4.04
N HIS A 39 -22.53 1.04 -3.82
CA HIS A 39 -22.52 -0.22 -4.57
C HIS A 39 -23.00 -0.07 -6.03
N HIS A 40 -23.62 1.07 -6.39
CA HIS A 40 -23.95 1.40 -7.78
C HIS A 40 -22.70 1.45 -8.66
N PHE A 41 -21.57 1.89 -8.09
CA PHE A 41 -20.30 2.02 -8.78
C PHE A 41 -19.51 0.71 -8.77
N ALA A 42 -20.14 -0.42 -9.13
CA ALA A 42 -19.54 -1.76 -9.06
C ALA A 42 -18.25 -1.93 -9.89
N ASN A 43 -18.10 -1.13 -10.96
CA ASN A 43 -16.88 -1.03 -11.76
C ASN A 43 -15.82 -0.11 -11.12
N ASN A 44 -15.67 -0.10 -9.79
CA ASN A 44 -14.77 0.80 -9.06
C ASN A 44 -13.27 0.44 -9.15
N GLY A 45 -12.89 -0.52 -9.99
CA GLY A 45 -11.47 -0.87 -10.20
C GLY A 45 -10.63 0.20 -10.90
N TRP A 46 -11.24 1.26 -11.44
CA TRP A 46 -10.55 2.40 -12.09
C TRP A 46 -10.88 3.71 -11.38
N VAL A 47 -9.99 4.70 -11.54
CA VAL A 47 -9.94 5.92 -10.71
C VAL A 47 -11.25 6.71 -10.61
N VAL A 48 -12.05 6.76 -11.69
CA VAL A 48 -13.27 7.58 -11.69
C VAL A 48 -14.36 6.94 -10.85
N HIS A 49 -14.69 5.67 -11.08
CA HIS A 49 -15.69 4.98 -10.25
C HIS A 49 -15.20 4.77 -8.82
N ALA A 50 -13.89 4.59 -8.60
CA ALA A 50 -13.35 4.55 -7.24
C ALA A 50 -13.63 5.87 -6.49
N LEU A 51 -13.39 7.02 -7.14
CA LEU A 51 -13.70 8.32 -6.56
C LEU A 51 -15.21 8.54 -6.40
N GLN A 52 -16.04 8.11 -7.36
CA GLN A 52 -17.50 8.22 -7.24
C GLN A 52 -18.06 7.34 -6.14
N ALA A 53 -17.59 6.10 -6.00
CA ALA A 53 -17.95 5.19 -4.91
C ALA A 53 -17.55 5.79 -3.55
N ALA A 54 -16.33 6.32 -3.46
CA ALA A 54 -15.82 6.93 -2.25
C ALA A 54 -16.62 8.19 -1.87
N TRP A 55 -16.89 9.05 -2.84
CA TRP A 55 -17.69 10.27 -2.65
C TRP A 55 -19.13 9.95 -2.29
N SER A 56 -19.74 8.98 -2.97
CA SER A 56 -21.07 8.46 -2.64
C SER A 56 -21.12 7.95 -1.20
N ALA A 57 -20.13 7.16 -0.76
CA ALA A 57 -20.07 6.66 0.61
C ALA A 57 -20.02 7.80 1.64
N ILE A 58 -19.26 8.86 1.34
CA ILE A 58 -19.16 10.04 2.18
C ILE A 58 -20.48 10.81 2.22
N THR A 59 -21.11 11.08 1.07
CA THR A 59 -22.28 11.96 1.01
C THR A 59 -23.58 11.29 1.43
N HIS A 60 -23.69 9.97 1.23
CA HIS A 60 -24.85 9.20 1.66
C HIS A 60 -24.78 8.75 3.13
N THR A 61 -23.61 8.88 3.79
CA THR A 61 -23.50 8.62 5.21
C THR A 61 -23.93 9.86 6.00
N THR A 62 -24.90 9.70 6.89
CA THR A 62 -25.36 10.80 7.75
C THR A 62 -24.32 11.14 8.81
N VAL A 63 -24.05 12.42 9.01
CA VAL A 63 -23.25 12.90 10.15
C VAL A 63 -24.11 12.80 11.41
N PRO A 64 -23.73 12.00 12.42
CA PRO A 64 -24.53 11.89 13.64
C PRO A 64 -24.66 13.23 14.35
N GLU A 65 -25.85 13.53 14.87
CA GLU A 65 -26.05 14.67 15.76
C GLU A 65 -25.31 14.43 17.09
N LEU A 66 -24.77 15.49 17.69
CA LEU A 66 -24.04 15.39 18.94
C LEU A 66 -25.00 15.07 20.09
N ASN A 67 -25.00 13.81 20.51
CA ASN A 67 -25.77 13.33 21.65
C ASN A 67 -24.96 12.29 22.45
N PRO A 68 -24.09 12.74 23.37
CA PRO A 68 -23.24 11.81 24.13
C PRO A 68 -24.00 10.85 25.04
N ALA A 69 -25.23 11.18 25.46
CA ALA A 69 -26.08 10.28 26.23
C ALA A 69 -26.38 8.97 25.48
N GLN A 70 -26.43 9.04 24.15
CA GLN A 70 -26.63 7.90 23.26
C GLN A 70 -25.32 7.41 22.63
N GLY A 71 -24.17 7.99 23.02
CA GLY A 71 -22.88 7.70 22.40
C GLY A 71 -22.77 8.21 20.95
N HIS A 72 -23.57 9.22 20.56
CA HIS A 72 -23.54 9.79 19.22
C HIS A 72 -22.62 11.01 19.16
N PHE A 73 -21.68 10.97 18.23
CA PHE A 73 -20.71 12.04 18.01
C PHE A 73 -20.56 12.29 16.50
N PRO A 74 -20.51 13.56 16.05
CA PRO A 74 -20.35 13.88 14.62
C PRO A 74 -19.13 13.21 13.98
N ALA A 75 -18.03 13.08 14.72
CA ALA A 75 -16.79 12.42 14.28
C ALA A 75 -16.99 10.95 13.86
N GLN A 76 -18.01 10.25 14.39
CA GLN A 76 -18.34 8.87 14.00
C GLN A 76 -18.77 8.75 12.54
N HIS A 77 -19.09 9.86 11.87
CA HIS A 77 -19.23 9.91 10.42
C HIS A 77 -18.03 9.27 9.71
N LEU A 78 -16.80 9.46 10.23
CA LEU A 78 -15.60 8.84 9.68
C LEU A 78 -15.72 7.31 9.64
N ARG A 79 -16.10 6.70 10.77
CA ARG A 79 -16.27 5.25 10.89
C ARG A 79 -17.40 4.77 9.99
N HIS A 80 -18.57 5.38 10.09
CA HIS A 80 -19.76 4.95 9.33
C HIS A 80 -19.53 5.03 7.82
N ALA A 81 -18.89 6.10 7.33
CA ALA A 81 -18.63 6.28 5.90
C ALA A 81 -17.55 5.33 5.39
N LEU A 82 -16.53 5.02 6.20
CA LEU A 82 -15.55 3.97 5.86
C LEU A 82 -16.19 2.59 5.80
N GLU A 83 -17.05 2.24 6.77
CA GLU A 83 -17.78 0.97 6.72
C GLU A 83 -18.71 0.90 5.48
N ALA A 84 -19.35 2.01 5.11
CA ALA A 84 -20.17 2.09 3.89
C ALA A 84 -19.33 1.93 2.61
N ALA A 85 -18.15 2.54 2.56
CA ALA A 85 -17.19 2.37 1.47
C ALA A 85 -16.72 0.92 1.35
N VAL A 86 -16.41 0.26 2.48
CA VAL A 86 -15.99 -1.14 2.50
C VAL A 86 -17.11 -2.06 1.98
N ARG A 87 -18.35 -1.81 2.40
CA ARG A 87 -19.54 -2.54 1.97
C ARG A 87 -19.92 -2.30 0.51
N ALA A 88 -19.33 -1.32 -0.17
CA ALA A 88 -19.56 -1.08 -1.60
C ALA A 88 -19.02 -2.22 -2.49
N GLY A 89 -18.03 -2.99 -2.00
CA GLY A 89 -17.48 -4.16 -2.67
C GLY A 89 -16.49 -3.86 -3.82
N THR A 90 -16.04 -4.91 -4.50
CA THR A 90 -15.08 -4.89 -5.60
C THR A 90 -13.69 -4.34 -5.18
N ASP A 91 -13.34 -3.10 -5.50
CA ASP A 91 -12.05 -2.46 -5.16
C ASP A 91 -12.11 -1.78 -3.78
N THR A 92 -12.44 -2.60 -2.78
CA THR A 92 -12.75 -2.17 -1.42
C THR A 92 -11.61 -1.38 -0.76
N ASP A 93 -10.37 -1.81 -0.92
CA ASP A 93 -9.21 -1.16 -0.31
C ASP A 93 -8.93 0.22 -0.94
N THR A 94 -9.02 0.35 -2.27
CA THR A 94 -8.86 1.64 -2.95
C THR A 94 -9.95 2.62 -2.58
N VAL A 95 -11.22 2.18 -2.61
CA VAL A 95 -12.36 3.05 -2.23
C VAL A 95 -12.25 3.46 -0.77
N ALA A 96 -11.94 2.52 0.14
CA ALA A 96 -11.74 2.83 1.56
C ALA A 96 -10.55 3.78 1.79
N ALA A 97 -9.46 3.67 1.03
CA ALA A 97 -8.32 4.57 1.12
C ALA A 97 -8.67 6.01 0.70
N ILE A 98 -9.38 6.18 -0.42
CA ILE A 98 -9.85 7.51 -0.88
C ILE A 98 -10.83 8.11 0.13
N THR A 99 -11.81 7.31 0.58
CA THR A 99 -12.79 7.70 1.59
C THR A 99 -12.09 8.12 2.89
N GLY A 100 -11.15 7.33 3.38
CA GLY A 100 -10.38 7.59 4.58
C GLY A 100 -9.51 8.84 4.49
N ALA A 101 -8.89 9.10 3.33
CA ALA A 101 -8.11 10.32 3.10
C ALA A 101 -8.97 11.59 3.18
N LEU A 102 -10.15 11.60 2.54
CA LEU A 102 -11.07 12.74 2.58
C LEU A 102 -11.67 12.94 3.97
N LEU A 103 -12.10 11.86 4.62
CA LEU A 103 -12.64 11.92 5.98
C LEU A 103 -11.58 12.34 6.99
N GLY A 104 -10.36 11.81 6.89
CA GLY A 104 -9.23 12.21 7.72
C GLY A 104 -8.84 13.66 7.52
N ALA A 105 -8.90 14.18 6.28
CA ALA A 105 -8.68 15.59 5.99
C ALA A 105 -9.73 16.50 6.63
N ARG A 106 -10.99 16.07 6.72
CA ARG A 106 -12.08 16.81 7.37
C ARG A 106 -12.06 16.71 8.89
N TRP A 107 -11.97 15.49 9.41
CA TRP A 107 -12.21 15.19 10.82
C TRP A 107 -10.93 15.10 11.66
N GLY A 108 -9.78 14.94 11.01
CA GLY A 108 -8.49 14.76 11.67
C GLY A 108 -8.26 13.35 12.22
N CYS A 109 -7.03 13.10 12.67
CA CYS A 109 -6.62 11.78 13.20
C CYS A 109 -7.37 11.37 14.47
N SER A 110 -7.81 12.34 15.29
CA SER A 110 -8.50 12.10 16.55
C SER A 110 -9.93 11.59 16.39
N ALA A 111 -10.50 11.67 15.17
CA ALA A 111 -11.79 11.09 14.83
C ALA A 111 -11.71 9.59 14.46
N ILE A 112 -10.50 9.07 14.23
CA ILE A 112 -10.29 7.64 13.98
C ILE A 112 -10.47 6.91 15.32
N ALA A 113 -11.25 5.82 15.33
CA ALA A 113 -11.44 5.05 16.54
C ALA A 113 -10.10 4.48 17.08
N LEU A 114 -9.90 4.54 18.41
CA LEU A 114 -8.60 4.19 19.02
C LEU A 114 -8.15 2.75 18.72
N ASP A 115 -9.09 1.81 18.63
CA ASP A 115 -8.83 0.42 18.23
C ASP A 115 -8.27 0.34 16.80
N TRP A 116 -8.80 1.15 15.88
CA TRP A 116 -8.29 1.22 14.51
C TRP A 116 -6.91 1.88 14.45
N GLN A 117 -6.67 2.91 15.27
CA GLN A 117 -5.34 3.54 15.36
C GLN A 117 -4.28 2.58 15.91
N GLN A 118 -4.66 1.67 16.80
CA GLN A 118 -3.78 0.64 17.35
C GLN A 118 -3.51 -0.50 16.35
N ALA A 119 -4.51 -0.84 15.54
CA ALA A 119 -4.40 -1.91 14.55
C ALA A 119 -3.61 -1.49 13.29
N VAL A 120 -3.68 -0.22 12.89
CA VAL A 120 -3.04 0.21 11.64
C VAL A 120 -1.52 0.28 11.75
N HIS A 121 -0.85 -0.28 10.75
CA HIS A 121 0.60 -0.33 10.62
C HIS A 121 1.01 0.03 9.18
N GLY A 122 2.20 0.61 9.03
CA GLY A 122 2.81 0.95 7.75
C GLY A 122 4.03 0.10 7.46
N TRP A 123 4.47 0.08 6.21
CA TRP A 123 5.70 -0.59 5.82
C TRP A 123 6.95 0.18 6.31
N PRO A 124 8.05 -0.48 6.73
CA PRO A 124 8.29 -1.94 6.81
C PRO A 124 7.89 -2.57 8.17
N GLY A 125 7.03 -1.90 8.93
CA GLY A 125 6.73 -2.22 10.34
C GLY A 125 6.50 -0.97 11.18
N LEU A 126 6.19 0.16 10.54
CA LEU A 126 5.86 1.43 11.18
C LEU A 126 4.56 1.29 11.94
N THR A 127 4.51 1.80 13.15
CA THR A 127 3.30 1.83 13.96
C THR A 127 2.41 3.03 13.59
N ALA A 128 1.14 3.00 14.03
CA ALA A 128 0.29 4.18 14.29
C ALA A 128 1.05 5.51 14.35
N PRO A 129 1.90 5.66 15.37
CA PRO A 129 2.48 6.98 15.64
C PRO A 129 3.74 7.27 14.83
N ASP A 130 4.38 6.25 14.27
CA ASP A 130 5.41 6.45 13.24
C ASP A 130 4.79 7.04 11.97
N LEU A 131 3.60 6.56 11.58
CA LEU A 131 2.85 7.13 10.45
C LEU A 131 2.45 8.58 10.71
N VAL A 132 2.00 8.91 11.92
CA VAL A 132 1.71 10.30 12.32
C VAL A 132 2.98 11.15 12.27
N ARG A 133 4.12 10.64 12.76
CA ARG A 133 5.41 11.33 12.70
C ARG A 133 5.81 11.64 11.26
N LEU A 134 5.69 10.67 10.35
CA LEU A 134 5.95 10.87 8.92
C LEU A 134 5.02 11.93 8.33
N ALA A 135 3.72 11.87 8.60
CA ALA A 135 2.76 12.85 8.09
C ALA A 135 3.09 14.29 8.53
N VAL A 136 3.49 14.47 9.80
CA VAL A 136 3.92 15.78 10.34
C VAL A 136 5.21 16.25 9.67
N LEU A 137 6.20 15.37 9.50
CA LEU A 137 7.45 15.72 8.81
C LEU A 137 7.20 16.10 7.35
N THR A 138 6.37 15.34 6.63
CA THR A 138 5.99 15.65 5.24
C THR A 138 5.35 17.04 5.15
N ALA A 139 4.42 17.37 6.04
CA ALA A 139 3.79 18.69 6.08
C ALA A 139 4.77 19.83 6.41
N ARG A 140 5.87 19.53 7.10
CA ARG A 140 6.93 20.48 7.49
C ARG A 140 8.17 20.44 6.57
N GLY A 141 8.09 19.77 5.42
CA GLY A 141 9.24 19.66 4.51
C GLY A 141 10.45 18.94 5.12
N GLY A 142 10.20 17.95 5.99
CA GLY A 142 11.23 17.16 6.66
C GLY A 142 11.86 17.82 7.89
N SER A 143 11.37 18.99 8.31
CA SER A 143 11.94 19.74 9.43
C SER A 143 11.19 19.52 10.73
N ASP A 144 11.94 19.45 11.83
CA ASP A 144 11.39 19.55 13.17
C ASP A 144 11.02 21.01 13.51
N ASP A 145 10.17 21.22 14.52
CA ASP A 145 9.96 22.54 15.10
C ASP A 145 11.13 22.96 16.01
N ASN A 146 11.06 24.18 16.56
CA ASN A 146 12.06 24.73 17.48
C ASN A 146 12.24 23.93 18.77
N THR A 147 11.39 22.94 19.05
CA THR A 147 11.52 22.01 20.17
C THR A 147 12.03 20.63 19.75
N GLY A 148 12.43 20.46 18.48
CA GLY A 148 12.92 19.20 17.92
C GLY A 148 11.82 18.18 17.61
N ARG A 149 10.54 18.57 17.57
CA ARG A 149 9.44 17.64 17.24
C ARG A 149 9.17 17.60 15.74
N PRO A 150 8.78 16.45 15.17
CA PRO A 150 8.39 15.22 15.85
C PRO A 150 9.53 14.19 16.06
N SER A 151 10.78 14.51 15.73
CA SER A 151 11.88 13.53 15.72
C SER A 151 12.64 13.37 17.04
N ALA A 152 12.46 14.29 17.99
CA ALA A 152 13.10 14.21 19.30
C ALA A 152 12.78 12.86 19.99
N PRO A 153 13.74 12.18 20.63
CA PRO A 153 13.51 10.86 21.22
C PRO A 153 12.68 10.88 22.52
N ARG A 154 12.54 12.04 23.18
CA ARG A 154 11.74 12.23 24.39
C ARG A 154 11.16 13.64 24.43
N LEU A 155 10.03 13.79 25.12
CA LEU A 155 9.59 15.11 25.56
C LEU A 155 10.63 15.65 26.57
N PRO A 156 11.10 16.91 26.43
CA PRO A 156 11.79 17.55 27.54
C PRO A 156 10.83 17.54 28.73
N ALA A 157 11.27 16.98 29.86
CA ALA A 157 10.50 17.01 31.09
C ALA A 157 10.15 18.48 31.39
N GLY A 158 8.88 18.85 31.19
CA GLY A 158 8.40 20.12 31.71
C GLY A 158 8.69 20.12 33.21
N GLY A 159 9.08 21.26 33.79
CA GLY A 159 9.57 21.39 35.17
C GLY A 159 8.61 20.96 36.30
N HIS A 160 7.56 20.21 35.99
CA HIS A 160 6.61 19.57 36.90
C HIS A 160 6.90 18.07 37.03
N ALA A 161 8.16 17.68 37.20
CA ALA A 161 8.47 16.37 37.75
C ALA A 161 8.04 16.38 39.22
N GLY A 162 6.92 15.73 39.54
CA GLY A 162 6.51 15.61 40.92
C GLY A 162 5.06 15.20 41.10
N PHE A 163 4.87 13.94 41.46
CA PHE A 163 3.68 13.33 42.06
C PHE A 163 2.55 12.91 41.10
N ALA A 164 2.33 11.60 41.06
CA ALA A 164 1.09 11.01 40.58
C ALA A 164 0.03 11.14 41.67
N VAL A 165 -1.14 11.67 41.32
CA VAL A 165 -2.27 11.82 42.24
C VAL A 165 -3.32 10.76 41.91
N PRO A 166 -3.78 9.95 42.89
CA PRO A 166 -4.84 8.99 42.64
C PRO A 166 -6.16 9.67 42.28
N HIS A 167 -6.91 9.06 41.37
CA HIS A 167 -8.25 9.50 41.02
C HIS A 167 -9.16 9.42 42.26
N PRO A 168 -9.97 10.46 42.57
CA PRO A 168 -10.75 10.53 43.81
C PRO A 168 -11.67 9.34 44.07
N HIS A 169 -12.19 8.73 43.00
CA HIS A 169 -13.13 7.61 43.06
C HIS A 169 -12.53 6.27 42.63
N ASP A 170 -11.26 6.22 42.22
CA ASP A 170 -10.57 4.97 41.84
C ASP A 170 -9.06 5.09 42.09
N PRO A 171 -8.52 4.58 43.21
CA PRO A 171 -7.10 4.69 43.52
C PRO A 171 -6.19 3.96 42.52
N GLY A 172 -6.75 3.07 41.67
CA GLY A 172 -6.01 2.40 40.61
C GLY A 172 -5.85 3.22 39.32
N VAL A 173 -6.40 4.43 39.25
CA VAL A 173 -6.11 5.42 38.20
C VAL A 173 -5.27 6.53 38.79
N LEU A 174 -4.11 6.78 38.22
CA LEU A 174 -3.15 7.78 38.66
C LEU A 174 -3.05 8.90 37.64
N LEU A 175 -3.20 10.15 38.07
CA LEU A 175 -3.07 11.35 37.24
C LEU A 175 -1.66 11.92 37.39
N GLY A 176 -0.97 12.14 36.27
CA GLY A 176 0.41 12.66 36.30
C GLY A 176 0.79 13.49 35.08
N ALA A 177 2.08 13.81 35.00
CA ALA A 177 2.72 14.45 33.86
C ALA A 177 3.60 13.44 33.09
N PRO A 178 3.95 13.70 31.81
CA PRO A 178 4.99 12.93 31.12
C PRO A 178 6.27 12.89 31.98
N GLY A 179 6.86 11.70 32.15
CA GLY A 179 8.05 11.52 33.01
C GLY A 179 7.76 11.35 34.51
N THR A 180 6.52 11.15 34.93
CA THR A 180 6.17 10.78 36.33
C THR A 180 6.62 9.34 36.69
N GLU A 181 7.14 8.60 35.70
CA GLU A 181 7.69 7.25 35.90
C GLU A 181 8.98 7.26 36.74
N PRO A 182 9.26 6.18 37.51
CA PRO A 182 8.52 4.91 37.52
C PRO A 182 7.36 4.90 38.52
N VAL A 183 6.16 4.62 38.02
CA VAL A 183 4.97 4.33 38.83
C VAL A 183 4.58 2.88 38.54
N PRO A 184 4.23 2.04 39.53
CA PRO A 184 3.88 0.64 39.28
C PRO A 184 2.49 0.54 38.62
N VAL A 185 2.45 0.72 37.30
CA VAL A 185 1.24 0.68 36.48
C VAL A 185 1.30 -0.44 35.44
N GLY A 186 0.15 -1.01 35.09
CA GLY A 186 0.01 -2.01 34.03
C GLY A 186 -0.37 -1.42 32.67
N ALA A 187 -0.77 -0.15 32.65
CA ALA A 187 -1.06 0.58 31.42
C ALA A 187 -0.86 2.11 31.57
N VAL A 188 -0.57 2.77 30.46
CA VAL A 188 -0.43 4.22 30.35
C VAL A 188 -1.38 4.74 29.27
N VAL A 189 -2.17 5.75 29.60
CA VAL A 189 -3.01 6.51 28.65
C VAL A 189 -2.43 7.91 28.54
N SER A 190 -1.90 8.25 27.37
CA SER A 190 -1.23 9.52 27.10
C SER A 190 -2.06 10.37 26.16
N LEU A 191 -2.49 11.54 26.64
CA LEU A 191 -3.06 12.59 25.81
C LEU A 191 -1.92 13.37 25.15
N CYS A 192 -1.76 13.21 23.85
CA CYS A 192 -0.63 13.76 23.08
C CYS A 192 -1.12 14.68 21.96
N LEU A 193 -0.27 15.63 21.57
CA LEU A 193 -0.42 16.30 20.28
C LEU A 193 0.12 15.40 19.17
N PRO A 194 -0.50 15.35 17.98
CA PRO A 194 0.03 14.60 16.85
C PRO A 194 1.52 14.89 16.59
N GLY A 195 2.32 13.84 16.41
CA GLY A 195 3.77 13.95 16.21
C GLY A 195 4.58 14.06 17.51
N THR A 196 3.97 13.88 18.67
CA THR A 196 4.72 13.76 19.93
C THR A 196 5.44 12.40 19.97
N PRO A 197 6.76 12.37 20.23
CA PRO A 197 7.52 11.12 20.31
C PRO A 197 7.06 10.23 21.47
N ALA A 198 7.22 8.92 21.30
CA ALA A 198 6.90 7.96 22.35
C ALA A 198 8.00 7.96 23.41
N ASP A 199 7.65 8.18 24.68
CA ASP A 199 8.44 7.57 25.75
C ASP A 199 8.12 6.07 25.75
N PRO A 200 9.10 5.16 25.58
CA PRO A 200 8.83 3.75 25.63
C PRO A 200 8.36 3.40 27.05
N PRO A 201 7.19 2.74 27.21
CA PRO A 201 6.76 2.26 28.51
C PRO A 201 7.78 1.26 29.06
N GLY A 202 7.80 1.08 30.38
CA GLY A 202 8.44 -0.09 30.98
C GLY A 202 7.96 -1.39 30.31
N ALA A 203 8.84 -2.40 30.22
CA ALA A 203 8.50 -3.67 29.60
C ALA A 203 7.22 -4.28 30.22
N GLY A 204 6.24 -4.65 29.37
CA GLY A 204 4.96 -5.22 29.80
C GLY A 204 3.85 -4.22 30.12
N VAL A 205 4.08 -2.91 29.95
CA VAL A 205 3.08 -1.87 30.16
C VAL A 205 2.37 -1.55 28.84
N GLU A 206 1.04 -1.64 28.83
CA GLU A 206 0.22 -1.31 27.65
C GLU A 206 0.14 0.21 27.47
N HIS A 207 0.47 0.72 26.29
CA HIS A 207 0.49 2.17 26.02
C HIS A 207 -0.54 2.58 24.99
N ILE A 208 -1.41 3.49 25.40
CA ILE A 208 -2.51 4.00 24.60
C ILE A 208 -2.30 5.48 24.40
N ARG A 209 -2.12 5.86 23.14
CA ARG A 209 -1.98 7.26 22.75
C ARG A 209 -3.31 7.76 22.22
N VAL A 210 -3.72 8.90 22.77
CA VAL A 210 -4.95 9.58 22.38
C VAL A 210 -4.54 10.96 21.88
N TRP A 211 -4.84 11.25 20.61
CA TRP A 211 -4.50 12.53 20.00
C TRP A 211 -5.55 13.58 20.36
N LEU A 212 -5.13 14.65 21.00
CA LEU A 212 -5.99 15.81 21.19
C LEU A 212 -6.10 16.59 19.87
N PRO A 213 -7.31 16.99 19.46
CA PRO A 213 -7.47 17.88 18.31
C PRO A 213 -6.80 19.23 18.61
N GLY A 214 -6.11 19.80 17.63
CA GLY A 214 -5.45 21.10 17.76
C GLY A 214 -5.81 22.04 16.60
N GLY A 215 -5.89 23.34 16.88
CA GLY A 215 -6.16 24.38 15.89
C GLY A 215 -7.64 24.78 15.75
N PRO A 216 -7.95 25.82 14.95
CA PRO A 216 -9.31 26.33 14.79
C PRO A 216 -10.23 25.27 14.18
N GLY A 217 -11.32 24.94 14.88
CA GLY A 217 -12.28 23.88 14.52
C GLY A 217 -12.08 22.53 15.23
N GLY A 218 -11.00 22.38 16.02
CA GLY A 218 -10.71 21.15 16.79
C GLY A 218 -11.73 20.82 17.90
N ASP A 219 -12.47 21.82 18.36
CA ASP A 219 -13.37 21.72 19.52
C ASP A 219 -14.56 20.78 19.27
N ALA A 220 -14.99 20.64 18.01
CA ALA A 220 -16.11 19.78 17.63
C ALA A 220 -15.81 18.28 17.85
N GLY A 221 -14.54 17.88 17.79
CA GLY A 221 -14.10 16.51 18.04
C GLY A 221 -13.77 16.22 19.51
N LEU A 222 -13.65 17.26 20.35
CA LEU A 222 -13.16 17.13 21.71
C LEU A 222 -14.03 16.22 22.60
N PRO A 223 -15.38 16.29 22.57
CA PRO A 223 -16.22 15.37 23.35
C PRO A 223 -15.99 13.90 22.99
N TYR A 224 -15.82 13.58 21.70
CA TYR A 224 -15.58 12.22 21.24
C TYR A 224 -14.25 11.68 21.76
N VAL A 225 -13.19 12.48 21.68
CA VAL A 225 -11.84 12.11 22.13
C VAL A 225 -11.79 11.87 23.64
N LEU A 226 -12.45 12.73 24.42
CA LEU A 226 -12.53 12.58 25.87
C LEU A 226 -13.33 11.33 26.26
N ASP A 227 -14.46 11.07 25.60
CA ASP A 227 -15.26 9.85 25.82
C ASP A 227 -14.45 8.58 25.47
N GLN A 228 -13.76 8.56 24.33
CA GLN A 228 -12.89 7.44 23.96
C GLN A 228 -11.76 7.19 24.95
N ALA A 229 -11.07 8.24 25.37
CA ALA A 229 -10.00 8.13 26.36
C ALA A 229 -10.53 7.60 27.70
N ALA A 230 -11.67 8.13 28.18
CA ALA A 230 -12.28 7.71 29.44
C ALA A 230 -12.78 6.26 29.40
N ARG A 231 -13.42 5.85 28.30
CA ARG A 231 -13.80 4.45 28.08
C ARG A 231 -12.61 3.51 28.03
N GLN A 232 -11.48 4.00 27.53
CA GLN A 232 -10.29 3.18 27.46
C GLN A 232 -9.59 3.01 28.81
N VAL A 233 -9.62 4.05 29.65
CA VAL A 233 -9.28 3.92 31.08
C VAL A 233 -10.22 2.90 31.74
N LEU A 234 -11.53 2.98 31.49
CA LEU A 234 -12.51 2.04 32.03
C LEU A 234 -12.24 0.59 31.60
N ARG A 235 -11.93 0.33 30.33
CA ARG A 235 -11.57 -1.02 29.84
C ARG A 235 -10.36 -1.56 30.57
N LEU A 236 -9.30 -0.77 30.70
CA LEU A 236 -8.06 -1.17 31.38
C LEU A 236 -8.30 -1.46 32.87
N ARG A 237 -9.11 -0.64 33.54
CA ARG A 237 -9.48 -0.85 34.95
C ARG A 237 -10.35 -2.08 35.15
N ARG A 238 -11.31 -2.35 34.26
CA ARG A 238 -12.09 -3.61 34.25
C ARG A 238 -11.21 -4.85 34.02
N ALA A 239 -10.11 -4.70 33.26
CA ALA A 239 -9.10 -5.74 33.10
C ALA A 239 -8.13 -5.87 34.30
N GLY A 240 -8.37 -5.15 35.41
CA GLY A 240 -7.56 -5.22 36.63
C GLY A 240 -6.23 -4.46 36.57
N LYS A 241 -5.96 -3.69 35.50
CA LYS A 241 -4.69 -2.98 35.34
C LYS A 241 -4.70 -1.65 36.09
N PRO A 242 -3.67 -1.30 36.89
CA PRO A 242 -3.48 0.07 37.34
C PRO A 242 -3.08 0.96 36.15
N VAL A 243 -3.65 2.15 36.04
CA VAL A 243 -3.52 3.03 34.87
C VAL A 243 -2.87 4.36 35.25
N LEU A 244 -1.84 4.76 34.52
CA LEU A 244 -1.34 6.15 34.54
C LEU A 244 -1.99 6.95 33.41
N LEU A 245 -2.70 8.01 33.75
CA LEU A 245 -3.28 8.97 32.81
C LEU A 245 -2.48 10.27 32.87
N HIS A 246 -1.89 10.68 31.75
CA HIS A 246 -1.14 11.94 31.67
C HIS A 246 -1.38 12.67 30.36
N SER A 247 -1.00 13.94 30.33
CA SER A 247 -1.19 14.83 29.17
C SER A 247 0.08 15.62 28.88
N ALA A 248 0.51 15.60 27.61
CA ALA A 248 1.68 16.35 27.14
C ALA A 248 1.44 17.87 27.09
N ALA A 249 0.17 18.30 27.04
CA ALA A 249 -0.23 19.70 27.01
C ALA A 249 -0.45 20.31 28.41
N GLY A 250 -0.07 19.60 29.48
CA GLY A 250 -0.30 19.98 30.88
C GLY A 250 -1.43 19.18 31.55
N PRO A 251 -1.62 19.31 32.87
CA PRO A 251 -2.49 18.44 33.66
C PRO A 251 -3.98 18.53 33.30
N THR A 252 -4.40 19.64 32.69
CA THR A 252 -5.81 19.94 32.39
C THR A 252 -6.50 18.87 31.53
N GLY A 253 -5.83 18.33 30.52
CA GLY A 253 -6.39 17.27 29.68
C GLY A 253 -6.61 15.96 30.44
N ALA A 254 -5.64 15.58 31.28
CA ALA A 254 -5.73 14.37 32.12
C ALA A 254 -6.88 14.51 33.13
N SER A 255 -7.04 15.69 33.74
CA SER A 255 -8.16 15.98 34.64
C SER A 255 -9.52 15.93 33.93
N ALA A 256 -9.60 16.34 32.66
CA ALA A 256 -10.85 16.26 31.90
C ALA A 256 -11.28 14.81 31.65
N VAL A 257 -10.35 13.95 31.20
CA VAL A 257 -10.62 12.51 31.01
C VAL A 257 -10.93 11.83 32.34
N ALA A 258 -10.24 12.19 33.42
CA ALA A 258 -10.51 11.73 34.77
C ALA A 258 -11.96 12.03 35.20
N ALA A 259 -12.44 13.25 34.98
CA ALA A 259 -13.81 13.63 35.33
C ALA A 259 -14.86 12.80 34.55
N VAL A 260 -14.65 12.60 33.25
CA VAL A 260 -15.54 11.75 32.43
C VAL A 260 -15.49 10.30 32.89
N TYR A 261 -14.30 9.77 33.19
CA TYR A 261 -14.14 8.44 33.75
C TYR A 261 -14.88 8.27 35.08
N GLY A 262 -14.74 9.24 36.00
CA GLY A 262 -15.45 9.27 37.28
C GLY A 262 -16.97 9.17 37.10
N HIS A 263 -17.51 9.89 36.13
CA HIS A 263 -18.93 9.79 35.77
C HIS A 263 -19.31 8.40 35.25
N LEU A 264 -18.49 7.79 34.38
CA LEU A 264 -18.74 6.44 33.83
C LEU A 264 -18.77 5.33 34.89
N ILE A 265 -18.06 5.50 36.00
CA ILE A 265 -18.07 4.54 37.13
C ILE A 265 -19.11 4.86 38.20
N GLY A 266 -20.00 5.83 37.96
CA GLY A 266 -21.03 6.24 38.92
C GLY A 266 -20.52 7.10 40.08
N GLY A 267 -19.28 7.61 40.00
CA GLY A 267 -18.77 8.61 40.92
C GLY A 267 -19.52 9.92 40.70
N VAL A 268 -20.36 10.31 41.66
CA VAL A 268 -20.99 11.63 41.68
C VAL A 268 -19.87 12.64 41.96
N PRO A 269 -19.58 13.58 41.05
CA PRO A 269 -18.56 14.59 41.32
C PRO A 269 -19.12 15.58 42.36
N ASP A 270 -18.85 15.33 43.63
CA ASP A 270 -18.98 16.34 44.69
C ASP A 270 -17.90 17.42 44.46
N GLY A 271 -18.21 18.32 43.52
CA GLY A 271 -17.27 19.29 42.97
C GLY A 271 -16.53 18.71 41.77
N SER A 272 -16.72 19.30 40.59
CA SER A 272 -15.92 18.98 39.41
C SER A 272 -14.44 19.04 39.78
N LEU A 273 -13.66 18.01 39.49
CA LEU A 273 -12.20 18.14 39.41
C LEU A 273 -11.92 19.43 38.63
N PRO A 274 -11.26 20.44 39.23
CA PRO A 274 -11.06 21.70 38.53
C PRO A 274 -10.29 21.38 37.25
N VAL A 275 -10.85 21.77 36.12
CA VAL A 275 -10.19 21.75 34.80
C VAL A 275 -9.71 23.19 34.57
N PRO A 276 -8.56 23.61 35.14
CA PRO A 276 -8.12 24.99 35.04
C PRO A 276 -7.73 25.33 33.59
N GLY A 277 -8.28 26.43 33.08
CA GLY A 277 -7.67 27.18 31.97
C GLY A 277 -8.05 26.79 30.53
N HIS A 278 -9.08 25.96 30.29
CA HIS A 278 -9.60 25.73 28.92
C HIS A 278 -11.13 25.64 28.89
N PRO A 279 -11.85 26.68 28.40
CA PRO A 279 -13.31 26.71 28.40
C PRO A 279 -13.94 25.59 27.54
N GLU A 280 -13.28 25.19 26.45
CA GLU A 280 -13.74 24.10 25.57
C GLU A 280 -13.68 22.74 26.26
N LEU A 281 -12.58 22.40 26.96
CA LEU A 281 -12.48 21.15 27.74
C LEU A 281 -13.55 21.11 28.83
N HIS A 282 -13.78 22.24 29.51
CA HIS A 282 -14.83 22.32 30.53
C HIS A 282 -16.23 22.12 29.92
N ALA A 283 -16.52 22.75 28.78
CA ALA A 283 -17.78 22.57 28.08
C ALA A 283 -17.99 21.12 27.61
N ALA A 284 -16.94 20.48 27.07
CA ALA A 284 -16.98 19.09 26.64
C ALA A 284 -17.20 18.13 27.82
N VAL A 285 -16.49 18.32 28.94
CA VAL A 285 -16.72 17.53 30.17
C VAL A 285 -18.15 17.70 30.65
N ARG A 286 -18.63 18.94 30.77
CA ARG A 286 -20.03 19.20 31.20
C ARG A 286 -21.04 18.52 30.28
N LEU A 287 -20.82 18.56 28.96
CA LEU A 287 -21.68 17.89 28.00
C LEU A 287 -21.72 16.37 28.26
N LEU A 288 -20.55 15.74 28.41
CA LEU A 288 -20.40 14.30 28.64
C LEU A 288 -20.98 13.85 29.98
N THR A 289 -20.92 14.69 31.02
CA THR A 289 -21.41 14.36 32.36
C THR A 289 -22.82 14.86 32.66
N SER A 290 -23.49 15.51 31.70
CA SER A 290 -24.84 16.08 31.91
C SER A 290 -25.97 15.08 31.74
N ALA A 291 -25.70 13.92 31.12
CA ALA A 291 -26.63 12.82 31.00
C ALA A 291 -26.57 11.92 32.25
N PRO A 292 -27.65 11.21 32.61
CA PRO A 292 -27.55 10.14 33.61
C PRO A 292 -26.52 9.12 33.14
N ALA A 293 -25.64 8.69 34.06
CA ALA A 293 -24.72 7.60 33.78
C ALA A 293 -25.56 6.41 33.27
N PRO A 294 -25.22 5.78 32.13
CA PRO A 294 -26.07 4.77 31.53
C PRO A 294 -26.39 3.66 32.55
N ASP A 295 -27.68 3.36 32.75
CA ASP A 295 -28.19 2.35 33.72
C ASP A 295 -27.67 0.93 33.44
N THR A 296 -27.06 0.72 32.28
CA THR A 296 -26.42 -0.52 31.89
C THR A 296 -24.93 -0.27 31.64
N PRO A 297 -24.01 -1.08 32.22
CA PRO A 297 -22.63 -1.08 31.78
C PRO A 297 -22.65 -1.46 30.30
N TYR A 298 -22.42 -0.48 29.43
CA TYR A 298 -22.31 -0.74 28.00
C TYR A 298 -21.22 -1.80 27.82
N ASP A 299 -21.60 -2.88 27.13
CA ASP A 299 -20.78 -4.05 26.92
C ASP A 299 -19.52 -3.59 26.20
N ALA A 300 -18.37 -3.72 26.85
CA ALA A 300 -17.07 -3.44 26.24
C ALA A 300 -16.68 -4.53 25.22
N GLY A 301 -17.68 -5.20 24.65
CA GLY A 301 -17.59 -6.45 23.94
C GLY A 301 -18.79 -6.74 23.07
N ASP A 302 -19.61 -5.75 22.67
CA ASP A 302 -20.39 -5.97 21.45
C ASP A 302 -19.35 -6.08 20.32
N PRO A 303 -19.18 -7.27 19.70
CA PRO A 303 -18.39 -7.37 18.49
C PRO A 303 -19.02 -6.42 17.47
N ALA A 304 -18.33 -6.16 16.35
CA ALA A 304 -19.07 -5.75 15.16
C ALA A 304 -20.37 -6.57 15.10
N THR A 305 -21.53 -5.89 15.05
CA THR A 305 -22.86 -6.52 14.93
C THR A 305 -22.70 -7.84 14.20
N PRO A 306 -23.10 -9.00 14.77
CA PRO A 306 -22.73 -10.30 14.23
C PRO A 306 -22.91 -10.25 12.72
N LEU A 307 -21.82 -10.44 11.98
CA LEU A 307 -21.86 -10.58 10.53
C LEU A 307 -23.04 -11.49 10.26
N PRO A 308 -24.13 -11.01 9.61
CA PRO A 308 -25.11 -11.96 9.13
C PRO A 308 -24.29 -12.92 8.27
N ALA A 309 -24.32 -14.21 8.62
CA ALA A 309 -23.62 -15.25 7.90
C ALA A 309 -23.73 -14.92 6.42
N ALA A 310 -22.59 -14.83 5.73
CA ALA A 310 -22.48 -14.40 4.34
C ALA A 310 -23.74 -14.84 3.62
N ARG A 311 -24.62 -13.88 3.30
CA ARG A 311 -25.84 -14.20 2.57
C ARG A 311 -25.35 -14.91 1.33
N THR A 312 -25.62 -16.21 1.27
CA THR A 312 -25.56 -16.99 0.04
C THR A 312 -26.12 -16.09 -1.04
N ALA A 313 -25.31 -15.83 -2.06
CA ALA A 313 -25.66 -14.98 -3.18
C ALA A 313 -27.13 -15.24 -3.53
N ALA A 314 -27.95 -14.21 -3.42
CA ALA A 314 -29.30 -14.28 -3.96
C ALA A 314 -29.15 -14.69 -5.43
N PRO A 315 -29.95 -15.65 -5.92
CA PRO A 315 -29.80 -16.18 -7.25
C PRO A 315 -29.92 -15.02 -8.24
N GLN A 316 -28.94 -14.94 -9.12
CA GLN A 316 -29.00 -14.11 -10.32
C GLN A 316 -30.25 -14.56 -11.09
N GLU A 317 -31.19 -13.65 -11.33
CA GLU A 317 -32.29 -13.92 -12.25
C GLU A 317 -31.68 -14.15 -13.63
N ASP A 318 -31.55 -15.42 -14.00
CA ASP A 318 -31.16 -15.84 -15.33
C ASP A 318 -32.26 -15.45 -16.31
N VAL A 319 -31.82 -14.73 -17.35
CA VAL A 319 -32.59 -14.50 -18.57
C VAL A 319 -32.87 -15.87 -19.19
N ALA A 320 -34.15 -16.17 -19.36
CA ALA A 320 -34.64 -17.40 -19.96
C ALA A 320 -34.02 -17.62 -21.35
N ASP A 321 -33.38 -18.78 -21.54
CA ASP A 321 -33.35 -19.48 -22.81
C ASP A 321 -33.92 -20.89 -22.56
N GLU A 322 -35.02 -21.18 -23.24
CA GLU A 322 -35.68 -22.48 -23.30
C GLU A 322 -34.85 -23.44 -24.17
N ASP A 323 -34.53 -24.63 -23.64
CA ASP A 323 -34.83 -25.94 -24.23
C ASP A 323 -33.82 -27.03 -23.82
N GLY A 324 -34.34 -28.10 -23.20
CA GLY A 324 -34.05 -29.47 -23.65
C GLY A 324 -33.05 -30.34 -22.87
N ALA A 325 -33.62 -31.24 -22.05
CA ALA A 325 -33.26 -32.65 -21.86
C ALA A 325 -32.17 -33.07 -20.82
N GLU A 326 -32.70 -33.63 -19.72
CA GLU A 326 -32.31 -34.82 -18.92
C GLU A 326 -30.95 -35.51 -19.19
N GLU A 327 -30.14 -35.73 -18.14
CA GLU A 327 -29.88 -37.07 -17.58
C GLU A 327 -29.01 -37.06 -16.30
N ASP A 328 -29.24 -38.08 -15.46
CA ASP A 328 -28.74 -38.36 -14.11
C ASP A 328 -27.20 -38.42 -13.94
N GLY A 329 -26.73 -37.91 -12.80
CA GLY A 329 -25.38 -38.14 -12.29
C GLY A 329 -25.19 -37.54 -10.91
N ALA A 330 -25.42 -38.32 -9.86
CA ALA A 330 -25.15 -37.93 -8.48
C ALA A 330 -23.64 -37.76 -8.23
N GLU A 331 -23.11 -36.57 -8.42
CA GLU A 331 -21.76 -36.19 -7.96
C GLU A 331 -21.81 -35.67 -6.52
N GLN A 332 -21.09 -36.38 -5.65
CA GLN A 332 -20.79 -35.97 -4.28
C GLN A 332 -20.09 -34.60 -4.27
N PRO A 333 -20.33 -33.74 -3.26
CA PRO A 333 -19.63 -32.47 -3.14
C PRO A 333 -18.12 -32.72 -3.01
N PRO A 334 -17.26 -31.97 -3.73
CA PRO A 334 -15.83 -32.24 -3.72
C PRO A 334 -15.23 -31.90 -2.35
N GLU A 335 -14.46 -32.84 -1.81
CA GLU A 335 -13.60 -32.65 -0.64
C GLU A 335 -12.74 -31.39 -0.82
N LEU A 336 -12.98 -30.39 0.03
CA LEU A 336 -12.13 -29.23 0.25
C LEU A 336 -10.89 -29.65 1.04
N ASP A 337 -9.92 -30.31 0.37
CA ASP A 337 -8.52 -30.30 0.84
C ASP A 337 -7.53 -30.74 -0.25
N ARG A 338 -7.59 -30.12 -1.45
CA ARG A 338 -6.45 -30.16 -2.38
C ARG A 338 -5.43 -29.12 -1.93
N GLU A 339 -4.34 -29.59 -1.34
CA GLU A 339 -3.14 -28.81 -1.03
C GLU A 339 -2.86 -27.82 -2.16
N ARG A 340 -2.97 -26.51 -1.86
CA ARG A 340 -2.59 -25.49 -2.83
C ARG A 340 -1.12 -25.69 -3.18
N PRO A 341 -0.73 -25.75 -4.46
CA PRO A 341 0.69 -25.77 -4.82
C PRO A 341 1.38 -24.56 -4.19
N ARG A 342 2.59 -24.77 -3.69
CA ARG A 342 3.39 -23.77 -2.98
C ARG A 342 4.72 -23.56 -3.69
N LEU A 343 5.15 -22.31 -3.75
CA LEU A 343 6.48 -21.95 -4.18
C LEU A 343 7.47 -22.44 -3.11
N ARG A 344 8.55 -23.12 -3.52
CA ARG A 344 9.58 -23.55 -2.58
C ARG A 344 10.43 -22.35 -2.16
N GLU A 345 10.85 -22.27 -0.89
CA GLU A 345 11.81 -21.24 -0.42
C GLU A 345 13.10 -21.21 -1.27
N GLU A 346 13.47 -22.36 -1.86
CA GLU A 346 14.59 -22.51 -2.80
C GLU A 346 14.47 -21.59 -4.04
N ALA A 347 13.28 -21.08 -4.37
CA ALA A 347 13.05 -20.15 -5.48
C ALA A 347 13.46 -18.69 -5.15
N LEU A 348 13.65 -18.34 -3.87
CA LEU A 348 13.92 -16.97 -3.43
C LEU A 348 15.14 -16.32 -4.12
N PRO A 349 16.31 -16.98 -4.28
CA PRO A 349 17.44 -16.39 -5.00
C PRO A 349 17.10 -16.00 -6.44
N ARG A 350 16.23 -16.76 -7.11
CA ARG A 350 15.78 -16.53 -8.49
C ARG A 350 14.72 -15.44 -8.59
N VAL A 351 13.78 -15.38 -7.65
CA VAL A 351 12.81 -14.28 -7.58
C VAL A 351 13.52 -12.94 -7.29
N ARG A 352 14.48 -12.93 -6.35
CA ARG A 352 15.35 -11.78 -6.11
C ARG A 352 16.14 -11.40 -7.35
N GLY A 353 16.68 -12.40 -8.05
CA GLY A 353 17.41 -12.21 -9.30
C GLY A 353 16.53 -11.59 -10.39
N LEU A 354 15.31 -12.08 -10.58
CA LEU A 354 14.35 -11.54 -11.54
C LEU A 354 14.11 -10.04 -11.29
N LEU A 355 13.77 -9.67 -10.06
CA LEU A 355 13.43 -8.28 -9.70
C LEU A 355 14.65 -7.35 -9.78
N LEU A 356 15.80 -7.76 -9.23
CA LEU A 356 17.01 -6.96 -9.28
C LEU A 356 17.58 -6.87 -10.71
N GLY A 357 17.52 -7.96 -11.47
CA GLY A 357 18.01 -8.02 -12.83
C GLY A 357 17.21 -7.10 -13.75
N LEU A 358 15.87 -7.15 -13.64
CA LEU A 358 14.98 -6.20 -14.30
C LEU A 358 15.39 -4.76 -14.01
N ALA A 359 15.61 -4.44 -12.73
CA ALA A 359 15.93 -3.09 -12.31
C ALA A 359 17.28 -2.59 -12.84
N LEU A 360 18.30 -3.44 -12.79
CA LEU A 360 19.62 -3.13 -13.36
C LEU A 360 19.55 -2.93 -14.88
N GLY A 361 18.75 -3.74 -15.57
CA GLY A 361 18.52 -3.61 -17.00
C GLY A 361 17.84 -2.29 -17.37
N ASP A 362 16.83 -1.89 -16.62
CA ASP A 362 16.15 -0.60 -16.80
C ASP A 362 17.13 0.57 -16.65
N THR A 363 17.88 0.58 -15.55
CA THR A 363 18.87 1.62 -15.24
C THR A 363 19.98 1.70 -16.30
N LEU A 364 20.58 0.56 -16.67
CA LEU A 364 21.66 0.52 -17.66
C LEU A 364 21.16 0.97 -19.04
N GLY A 365 20.00 0.45 -19.45
CA GLY A 365 19.40 0.77 -20.74
C GLY A 365 18.92 2.22 -20.86
N SER A 366 18.47 2.82 -19.76
CA SER A 366 18.12 4.24 -19.68
C SER A 366 19.36 5.14 -19.71
N ALA A 367 20.48 4.68 -19.14
CA ALA A 367 21.71 5.48 -19.03
C ALA A 367 22.57 5.47 -20.30
N ARG A 368 22.48 4.44 -21.15
CA ARG A 368 23.29 4.30 -22.39
C ARG A 368 24.79 4.62 -22.17
N ASP A 369 25.39 3.95 -21.19
CA ASP A 369 26.77 4.12 -20.73
C ASP A 369 27.11 5.44 -20.00
N ALA A 370 26.15 6.33 -19.76
CA ALA A 370 26.33 7.56 -18.99
C ALA A 370 26.05 7.41 -17.48
N LEU A 371 26.38 6.24 -16.89
CA LEU A 371 26.17 6.01 -15.47
C LEU A 371 27.13 6.86 -14.62
N PRO A 372 26.67 7.44 -13.49
CA PRO A 372 27.55 8.17 -12.60
C PRO A 372 28.57 7.22 -11.95
N ASP A 373 29.81 7.66 -11.80
CA ASP A 373 30.89 6.86 -11.19
C ASP A 373 30.64 6.54 -9.70
N ARG A 374 29.86 7.40 -9.00
CA ARG A 374 29.52 7.29 -7.59
C ARG A 374 28.08 7.70 -7.33
N GLY A 375 27.53 7.30 -6.18
CA GLY A 375 26.18 7.64 -5.74
C GLY A 375 25.10 6.64 -6.18
N PRO A 376 23.86 6.83 -5.71
CA PRO A 376 22.75 5.92 -6.01
C PRO A 376 22.41 5.95 -7.50
N LEU A 377 21.99 4.80 -8.03
CA LEU A 377 21.48 4.66 -9.38
C LEU A 377 19.96 4.79 -9.35
N PRO A 378 19.37 5.73 -10.10
CA PRO A 378 17.94 5.95 -10.10
C PRO A 378 17.20 4.80 -10.77
N ALA A 379 16.02 4.48 -10.25
CA ALA A 379 15.11 3.52 -10.83
C ALA A 379 14.39 4.13 -12.04
N GLY A 380 14.40 3.42 -13.16
CA GLY A 380 13.62 3.81 -14.33
C GLY A 380 12.12 3.54 -14.14
N ALA A 381 11.36 3.85 -15.18
CA ALA A 381 9.91 3.63 -15.19
C ALA A 381 9.55 2.14 -15.14
N GLY A 382 10.36 1.27 -15.76
CA GLY A 382 10.14 -0.18 -15.78
C GLY A 382 10.32 -0.81 -14.40
N THR A 383 11.33 -0.38 -13.64
CA THR A 383 11.55 -0.84 -12.26
C THR A 383 10.40 -0.44 -11.35
N ARG A 384 9.97 0.82 -11.40
CA ARG A 384 8.82 1.30 -10.61
C ARG A 384 7.54 0.55 -10.98
N ALA A 385 7.41 0.17 -12.25
CA ALA A 385 6.34 -0.70 -12.75
C ALA A 385 6.32 -2.09 -12.17
N ALA A 386 7.47 -2.75 -12.20
CA ALA A 386 7.59 -4.05 -11.58
C ALA A 386 7.24 -4.00 -10.09
N CYS A 387 7.72 -3.00 -9.34
CA CYS A 387 7.43 -2.86 -7.91
C CYS A 387 5.93 -2.77 -7.62
N LEU A 388 5.22 -1.89 -8.34
CA LEU A 388 3.77 -1.72 -8.15
C LEU A 388 2.98 -2.98 -8.50
N THR A 389 3.38 -3.70 -9.54
CA THR A 389 2.77 -4.99 -9.89
C THR A 389 3.00 -6.01 -8.78
N VAL A 390 4.22 -6.14 -8.27
CA VAL A 390 4.55 -7.11 -7.20
C VAL A 390 3.78 -6.79 -5.92
N GLU A 391 3.73 -5.53 -5.52
CA GLU A 391 2.91 -5.09 -4.40
C GLU A 391 1.42 -5.43 -4.60
N GLY A 392 0.89 -5.19 -5.81
CA GLY A 392 -0.47 -5.56 -6.17
C GLY A 392 -0.72 -7.07 -6.10
N ILE A 393 0.25 -7.88 -6.52
CA ILE A 393 0.18 -9.34 -6.42
C ILE A 393 0.16 -9.80 -4.95
N ILE A 394 1.04 -9.23 -4.11
CA ILE A 394 1.17 -9.59 -2.69
C ILE A 394 -0.13 -9.25 -1.93
N ARG A 395 -0.66 -8.04 -2.11
CA ARG A 395 -1.89 -7.58 -1.42
C ARG A 395 -3.13 -8.40 -1.78
N ALA A 396 -3.10 -9.10 -2.90
CA ALA A 396 -4.25 -9.78 -3.45
C ALA A 396 -4.38 -11.28 -3.12
N THR A 397 -3.41 -11.85 -2.37
CA THR A 397 -3.39 -13.24 -1.87
C THR A 397 -4.21 -14.25 -2.69
N GLY A 398 -3.82 -14.48 -3.95
CA GLY A 398 -4.31 -15.59 -4.78
C GLY A 398 -5.09 -15.24 -6.07
N GLY A 399 -5.52 -13.99 -6.27
CA GLY A 399 -6.16 -13.56 -7.53
C GLY A 399 -5.97 -12.08 -7.79
N LEU A 400 -5.59 -11.68 -9.01
CA LEU A 400 -5.32 -10.27 -9.34
C LEU A 400 -6.60 -9.42 -9.15
N PRO A 401 -6.58 -8.36 -8.33
CA PRO A 401 -7.70 -7.43 -8.22
C PRO A 401 -7.81 -6.60 -9.50
N SER A 402 -8.99 -6.01 -9.74
CA SER A 402 -9.19 -5.00 -10.78
C SER A 402 -8.22 -3.81 -10.68
N ALA A 403 -7.63 -3.55 -9.51
CA ALA A 403 -6.58 -2.55 -9.29
C ALA A 403 -5.30 -2.78 -10.13
N VAL A 404 -4.99 -4.02 -10.51
CA VAL A 404 -3.85 -4.34 -11.39
C VAL A 404 -4.22 -4.22 -12.89
N ARG A 405 -5.53 -4.25 -13.22
CA ARG A 405 -6.03 -4.01 -14.59
C ARG A 405 -5.96 -2.53 -15.01
N ASN A 406 -5.75 -1.60 -14.08
CA ASN A 406 -5.59 -0.16 -14.36
C ASN A 406 -4.13 0.30 -14.23
N ALA A 407 -3.22 -0.53 -14.72
CA ALA A 407 -1.83 -0.19 -14.95
C ALA A 407 -1.76 1.18 -15.67
N ASP A 408 -2.48 1.35 -16.78
CA ASP A 408 -2.52 2.56 -17.62
C ASP A 408 -2.81 3.86 -16.85
N GLY A 409 -3.71 3.83 -15.86
CA GLY A 409 -4.09 5.00 -15.06
C GLY A 409 -3.03 5.43 -14.04
N ARG A 410 -2.35 4.45 -13.43
CA ARG A 410 -1.18 4.69 -12.55
C ARG A 410 0.05 5.08 -13.37
N TRP A 411 0.24 4.47 -14.55
CA TRP A 411 1.28 4.79 -15.53
C TRP A 411 1.18 6.22 -16.06
N ALA A 412 -0.03 6.69 -16.36
CA ALA A 412 -0.27 8.06 -16.79
C ALA A 412 -0.05 9.10 -15.67
N ALA A 413 -0.20 8.73 -14.39
CA ALA A 413 0.04 9.60 -13.25
C ALA A 413 1.54 9.77 -12.96
N LEU A 414 2.31 8.67 -12.98
CA LEU A 414 3.78 8.69 -12.83
C LEU A 414 4.48 9.53 -13.91
N ARG A 415 3.96 9.54 -15.14
CA ARG A 415 4.48 10.39 -16.23
C ARG A 415 4.21 11.89 -16.05
N ARG A 416 3.17 12.29 -15.30
CA ARG A 416 2.91 13.72 -15.06
C ARG A 416 3.90 14.34 -14.08
N GLU A 417 4.51 13.54 -13.21
CA GLU A 417 5.61 13.97 -12.35
C GLU A 417 6.94 14.12 -13.12
N GLU A 418 7.05 13.53 -14.32
CA GLU A 418 8.23 13.64 -15.21
C GLU A 418 8.14 14.82 -16.19
N ALA A 419 7.01 15.54 -16.24
CA ALA A 419 6.93 16.77 -17.04
C ALA A 419 7.83 17.85 -16.41
N PRO A 420 8.81 18.40 -17.14
CA PRO A 420 9.69 19.42 -16.58
C PRO A 420 8.89 20.69 -16.25
N ASP A 421 9.32 21.37 -15.18
CA ASP A 421 8.91 22.75 -14.90
C ASP A 421 9.16 23.62 -16.15
N PRO A 422 8.14 24.27 -16.72
CA PRO A 422 8.29 25.08 -17.93
C PRO A 422 9.30 26.23 -17.77
N ASP A 423 9.70 26.59 -16.55
CA ASP A 423 10.62 27.68 -16.24
C ASP A 423 12.05 27.24 -15.84
N ALA A 424 12.37 25.94 -15.86
CA ALA A 424 13.71 25.48 -15.49
C ALA A 424 14.80 25.86 -16.54
N PRO A 425 15.94 26.46 -16.12
CA PRO A 425 16.98 26.86 -17.05
C PRO A 425 17.59 25.65 -17.77
N ARG A 426 17.56 25.69 -19.11
CA ARG A 426 18.10 24.67 -20.02
C ARG A 426 19.61 24.50 -19.84
N THR A 427 20.02 23.68 -18.88
CA THR A 427 21.35 23.09 -18.85
C THR A 427 21.35 21.90 -19.81
N GLY A 428 22.32 21.85 -20.74
CA GLY A 428 22.33 20.97 -21.90
C GLY A 428 22.50 19.47 -21.60
N ARG A 429 21.54 18.86 -20.91
CA ARG A 429 21.42 17.41 -20.75
C ARG A 429 20.34 16.90 -21.71
N PRO A 430 20.59 15.89 -22.54
CA PRO A 430 19.56 15.35 -23.41
C PRO A 430 18.47 14.69 -22.55
N VAL A 431 17.25 15.21 -22.65
CA VAL A 431 16.02 14.61 -22.13
C VAL A 431 15.57 13.54 -23.13
N PRO A 432 15.28 12.28 -22.74
CA PRO A 432 14.76 11.30 -23.67
C PRO A 432 13.33 11.65 -24.07
N ALA A 433 13.08 11.58 -25.37
CA ALA A 433 11.88 12.06 -26.05
C ALA A 433 10.60 11.31 -25.67
N ASP A 434 9.53 12.09 -25.55
CA ASP A 434 8.14 11.71 -25.36
C ASP A 434 7.61 10.62 -26.34
N ALA A 435 6.62 9.88 -25.84
CA ALA A 435 5.62 9.08 -26.55
C ALA A 435 5.96 7.67 -27.10
N ARG A 436 7.18 7.13 -26.95
CA ARG A 436 7.54 5.81 -27.55
C ARG A 436 7.47 4.58 -26.61
N GLY A 437 7.33 4.75 -25.29
CA GLY A 437 7.63 3.69 -24.30
C GLY A 437 6.46 3.05 -23.51
N THR A 438 5.20 3.18 -23.97
CA THR A 438 4.04 2.69 -23.19
C THR A 438 3.94 1.17 -23.16
N GLU A 439 4.07 0.50 -24.31
CA GLU A 439 4.00 -0.97 -24.39
C GLU A 439 5.15 -1.65 -23.63
N ALA A 440 6.33 -1.03 -23.67
CA ALA A 440 7.52 -1.63 -23.09
C ALA A 440 7.60 -1.47 -21.56
N ALA A 441 7.11 -0.34 -21.03
CA ALA A 441 6.88 -0.18 -19.60
C ALA A 441 5.83 -1.19 -19.08
N HIS A 442 4.77 -1.43 -19.85
CA HIS A 442 3.76 -2.45 -19.51
C HIS A 442 4.31 -3.87 -19.58
N LEU A 443 5.20 -4.15 -20.54
CA LEU A 443 5.93 -5.42 -20.59
C LEU A 443 6.77 -5.62 -19.33
N ALA A 444 7.57 -4.61 -18.94
CA ALA A 444 8.37 -4.65 -17.71
C ALA A 444 7.50 -4.85 -16.46
N ALA A 445 6.34 -4.17 -16.39
CA ALA A 445 5.38 -4.32 -15.31
C ALA A 445 4.85 -5.76 -15.17
N ALA A 446 4.70 -6.48 -16.28
CA ALA A 446 4.14 -7.83 -16.30
C ALA A 446 5.16 -8.94 -15.98
N LEU A 447 6.47 -8.69 -16.06
CA LEU A 447 7.50 -9.71 -15.85
C LEU A 447 7.40 -10.42 -14.48
N PRO A 448 7.16 -9.72 -13.35
CA PRO A 448 7.05 -10.36 -12.05
C PRO A 448 5.88 -11.34 -11.90
N VAL A 449 4.85 -11.26 -12.77
CA VAL A 449 3.72 -12.20 -12.79
C VAL A 449 4.17 -13.64 -13.04
N ALA A 450 5.31 -13.84 -13.69
CA ALA A 450 5.88 -15.17 -13.93
C ALA A 450 6.03 -16.01 -12.64
N VAL A 451 6.25 -15.35 -11.49
CA VAL A 451 6.34 -16.01 -10.17
C VAL A 451 5.03 -16.69 -9.79
N THR A 452 3.88 -16.15 -10.18
CA THR A 452 2.57 -16.79 -9.96
C THR A 452 2.40 -18.07 -10.77
N GLY A 453 3.06 -18.14 -11.94
CA GLY A 453 3.07 -19.35 -12.78
C GLY A 453 3.88 -20.47 -12.17
N ALA A 454 4.88 -20.18 -11.33
CA ALA A 454 5.62 -21.22 -10.61
C ALA A 454 4.71 -22.01 -9.65
N VAL A 455 3.57 -21.43 -9.25
CA VAL A 455 2.55 -22.10 -8.43
C VAL A 455 1.39 -22.65 -9.27
N HIS A 456 0.88 -21.87 -10.21
CA HIS A 456 -0.35 -22.20 -10.93
C HIS A 456 -0.16 -22.66 -12.38
N GLY A 457 1.09 -22.85 -12.80
CA GLY A 457 1.49 -23.22 -14.15
C GLY A 457 1.69 -22.03 -15.11
N PRO A 458 2.41 -22.25 -16.23
CA PRO A 458 2.79 -21.20 -17.17
C PRO A 458 1.60 -20.58 -17.90
N ALA A 459 0.51 -21.33 -18.12
CA ALA A 459 -0.69 -20.84 -18.78
C ALA A 459 -1.39 -19.74 -17.97
N GLN A 460 -1.47 -19.89 -16.65
CA GLN A 460 -2.10 -18.87 -15.82
C GLN A 460 -1.24 -17.61 -15.71
N ALA A 461 0.09 -17.75 -15.63
CA ALA A 461 0.99 -16.60 -15.71
C ALA A 461 0.85 -15.85 -17.05
N ALA A 462 0.66 -16.57 -18.16
CA ALA A 462 0.44 -15.96 -19.47
C ALA A 462 -0.86 -15.15 -19.54
N VAL A 463 -1.96 -15.69 -19.00
CA VAL A 463 -3.25 -14.96 -18.92
C VAL A 463 -3.09 -13.69 -18.10
N ARG A 464 -2.53 -13.81 -16.88
CA ARG A 464 -2.32 -12.66 -15.98
C ARG A 464 -1.40 -11.61 -16.59
N ALA A 465 -0.33 -12.01 -17.28
CA ALA A 465 0.58 -11.08 -17.94
C ALA A 465 -0.09 -10.33 -19.11
N ARG A 466 -1.02 -10.99 -19.84
CA ARG A 466 -1.84 -10.33 -20.87
C ARG A 466 -2.82 -9.33 -20.25
N GLU A 467 -3.38 -9.62 -19.08
CA GLU A 467 -4.28 -8.69 -18.38
C GLU A 467 -3.55 -7.41 -17.95
N ILE A 468 -2.28 -7.51 -17.56
CA ILE A 468 -1.47 -6.35 -17.13
C ILE A 468 -1.05 -5.50 -18.32
N ALA A 469 -0.53 -6.14 -19.37
CA ALA A 469 0.12 -5.41 -20.46
C ALA A 469 -0.76 -5.21 -21.69
N ALA A 470 -1.94 -5.84 -21.73
CA ALA A 470 -2.82 -5.91 -22.91
C ALA A 470 -2.10 -6.34 -24.20
N HIS A 471 -1.01 -7.12 -24.08
CA HIS A 471 -0.12 -7.42 -25.20
C HIS A 471 0.41 -8.88 -25.18
N PRO A 472 0.41 -9.62 -26.31
CA PRO A 472 0.84 -11.02 -26.36
C PRO A 472 2.29 -11.27 -25.93
N ALA A 473 3.20 -10.32 -26.20
CA ALA A 473 4.60 -10.42 -25.78
C ALA A 473 4.76 -10.57 -24.26
N ALA A 474 3.86 -10.00 -23.45
CA ALA A 474 3.89 -10.18 -21.99
C ALA A 474 3.56 -11.62 -21.58
N ALA A 475 2.60 -12.26 -22.26
CA ALA A 475 2.34 -13.68 -22.10
C ALA A 475 3.57 -14.53 -22.43
N HIS A 476 4.22 -14.26 -23.57
CA HIS A 476 5.41 -14.99 -23.98
C HIS A 476 6.55 -14.81 -22.97
N ALA A 477 6.80 -13.58 -22.52
CA ALA A 477 7.80 -13.29 -21.50
C ALA A 477 7.50 -14.01 -20.19
N ALA A 478 6.24 -14.05 -19.75
CA ALA A 478 5.85 -14.74 -18.53
C ALA A 478 6.08 -16.26 -18.60
N VAL A 479 5.82 -16.89 -19.75
CA VAL A 479 6.11 -18.32 -19.97
C VAL A 479 7.61 -18.60 -19.98
N LEU A 480 8.42 -17.77 -20.65
CA LEU A 480 9.88 -17.91 -20.65
C LEU A 480 10.47 -17.74 -19.24
N LEU A 481 10.02 -16.70 -18.51
CA LEU A 481 10.46 -16.44 -17.14
C LEU A 481 10.02 -17.54 -16.18
N HIS A 482 8.81 -18.11 -16.35
CA HIS A 482 8.37 -19.25 -15.57
C HIS A 482 9.38 -20.41 -15.67
N HIS A 483 9.80 -20.78 -16.88
CA HIS A 483 10.78 -21.86 -17.07
C HIS A 483 12.18 -21.49 -16.55
N CYS A 484 12.54 -20.21 -16.55
CA CYS A 484 13.78 -19.75 -15.91
C CYS A 484 13.71 -19.90 -14.38
N LEU A 485 12.57 -19.58 -13.77
CA LEU A 485 12.33 -19.70 -12.34
C LEU A 485 12.27 -21.17 -11.87
N THR A 486 11.59 -22.04 -12.64
CA THR A 486 11.31 -23.44 -12.27
C THR A 486 12.31 -24.46 -12.82
N GLY A 487 13.23 -24.05 -13.70
CA GLY A 487 14.27 -24.93 -14.24
C GLY A 487 15.12 -25.59 -13.15
N ALA A 488 15.67 -26.79 -13.41
CA ALA A 488 16.41 -27.57 -12.42
C ALA A 488 17.49 -26.73 -11.71
N VAL A 489 17.56 -26.86 -10.38
CA VAL A 489 18.53 -26.14 -9.55
C VAL A 489 19.88 -26.83 -9.68
N ASP A 490 20.79 -26.30 -10.48
CA ASP A 490 22.20 -26.63 -10.33
C ASP A 490 22.91 -25.48 -9.62
N VAL A 491 23.20 -25.68 -8.33
CA VAL A 491 23.75 -24.65 -7.41
C VAL A 491 25.16 -24.20 -7.84
N GLN A 492 25.77 -24.90 -8.79
CA GLN A 492 27.06 -24.57 -9.37
C GLN A 492 27.06 -25.01 -10.83
N GLU A 493 26.48 -24.23 -11.74
CA GLU A 493 26.82 -24.36 -13.17
C GLU A 493 28.36 -24.31 -13.27
N PRO A 494 29.04 -25.41 -13.68
CA PRO A 494 30.48 -25.40 -13.83
C PRO A 494 30.83 -24.28 -14.81
N LEU A 495 31.95 -23.59 -14.59
CA LEU A 495 32.44 -22.52 -15.49
C LEU A 495 32.58 -22.96 -16.97
N PHE A 496 32.47 -24.25 -17.26
CA PHE A 496 32.58 -24.90 -18.57
C PHE A 496 31.41 -25.84 -18.90
N ALA A 497 30.21 -25.63 -18.34
CA ALA A 497 29.03 -26.40 -18.74
C ALA A 497 28.76 -26.23 -20.24
N GLU A 498 28.59 -27.33 -20.98
CA GLU A 498 28.33 -27.29 -22.43
C GLU A 498 27.00 -26.62 -22.79
N GLN A 499 26.02 -26.60 -21.87
CA GLN A 499 24.74 -25.91 -22.06
C GLN A 499 24.44 -25.04 -20.84
N SER A 500 24.11 -23.77 -21.10
CA SER A 500 23.75 -22.85 -20.03
C SER A 500 22.33 -23.12 -19.51
N GLN A 501 22.11 -22.90 -18.21
CA GLN A 501 20.79 -22.89 -17.58
C GLN A 501 19.80 -21.97 -18.33
N VAL A 502 20.28 -20.83 -18.85
CA VAL A 502 19.46 -19.89 -19.65
C VAL A 502 19.01 -20.57 -20.94
N HIS A 503 19.92 -21.22 -21.68
CA HIS A 503 19.56 -21.93 -22.92
C HIS A 503 18.57 -23.07 -22.67
N ILE A 504 18.78 -23.85 -21.59
CA ILE A 504 17.88 -24.96 -21.23
C ILE A 504 16.48 -24.43 -20.91
N ALA A 505 16.38 -23.43 -20.03
CA ALA A 505 15.11 -22.86 -19.60
C ALA A 505 14.37 -22.15 -20.74
N VAL A 506 15.10 -21.37 -21.55
CA VAL A 506 14.53 -20.65 -22.69
C VAL A 506 14.05 -21.62 -23.76
N ARG A 507 14.80 -22.68 -24.08
CA ARG A 507 14.37 -23.72 -25.04
C ARG A 507 13.09 -24.39 -24.56
N ALA A 508 13.03 -24.81 -23.29
CA ALA A 508 11.81 -25.39 -22.71
C ALA A 508 10.61 -24.42 -22.77
N GLY A 509 10.85 -23.13 -22.52
CA GLY A 509 9.80 -22.12 -22.62
C GLY A 509 9.34 -21.86 -24.07
N LEU A 510 10.25 -21.88 -25.04
CA LEU A 510 9.91 -21.78 -26.46
C LEU A 510 9.10 -22.99 -26.93
N ASP A 511 9.50 -24.20 -26.53
CA ASP A 511 8.78 -25.44 -26.82
C ASP A 511 7.35 -25.39 -26.22
N ALA A 512 7.21 -24.88 -24.99
CA ALA A 512 5.92 -24.73 -24.31
C ALA A 512 4.99 -23.68 -24.96
N LEU A 513 5.54 -22.67 -25.62
CA LEU A 513 4.77 -21.69 -26.38
C LEU A 513 4.23 -22.28 -27.70
N GLY A 514 4.89 -23.30 -28.24
CA GLY A 514 4.56 -23.93 -29.52
C GLY A 514 4.66 -22.99 -30.72
N ASP A 515 4.29 -23.49 -31.91
CA ASP A 515 4.26 -22.72 -33.16
C ASP A 515 2.92 -22.01 -33.41
N SER A 516 1.95 -22.18 -32.51
CA SER A 516 0.61 -21.62 -32.62
C SER A 516 0.60 -20.10 -32.41
N GLY A 517 0.67 -19.34 -33.50
CA GLY A 517 0.22 -17.94 -33.54
C GLY A 517 1.29 -16.88 -33.25
N GLY A 518 2.47 -17.02 -33.87
CA GLY A 518 3.40 -15.88 -33.98
C GLY A 518 4.60 -15.93 -33.05
N THR A 519 5.10 -17.10 -32.65
CA THR A 519 6.32 -17.28 -31.81
C THR A 519 7.59 -17.53 -32.64
N GLY A 520 7.47 -17.75 -33.96
CA GLY A 520 8.61 -18.06 -34.84
C GLY A 520 9.71 -16.98 -34.88
N HIS A 521 9.36 -15.73 -34.56
CA HIS A 521 10.34 -14.66 -34.42
C HIS A 521 11.21 -14.79 -33.16
N LEU A 522 10.70 -15.42 -32.10
CA LEU A 522 11.47 -15.72 -30.88
C LEU A 522 12.43 -16.88 -31.13
N HIS A 523 11.96 -17.96 -31.78
CA HIS A 523 12.83 -19.05 -32.24
C HIS A 523 13.95 -18.55 -33.16
N THR A 524 13.64 -17.59 -34.04
CA THR A 524 14.64 -16.96 -34.91
C THR A 524 15.67 -16.16 -34.12
N ALA A 525 15.24 -15.33 -33.15
CA ALA A 525 16.15 -14.57 -32.30
C ALA A 525 17.07 -15.48 -31.46
N PHE A 526 16.51 -16.58 -30.92
CA PHE A 526 17.28 -17.57 -30.16
C PHE A 526 18.34 -18.28 -31.02
N ARG A 527 17.98 -18.68 -32.25
CA ARG A 527 18.93 -19.29 -33.20
C ARG A 527 20.03 -18.30 -33.63
N LEU A 528 19.67 -17.06 -33.95
CA LEU A 528 20.64 -16.03 -34.32
C LEU A 528 21.64 -15.74 -33.21
N ALA A 529 21.23 -15.85 -31.94
CA ALA A 529 22.14 -15.71 -30.81
C ALA A 529 23.19 -16.82 -30.72
N ALA A 530 22.90 -18.01 -31.26
CA ALA A 530 23.87 -19.10 -31.36
C ALA A 530 24.78 -18.95 -32.59
N ASP A 531 24.23 -18.49 -33.71
CA ASP A 531 24.96 -18.34 -34.97
C ASP A 531 25.91 -17.12 -34.95
N ASP A 532 25.42 -15.97 -34.49
CA ASP A 532 26.13 -14.69 -34.43
C ASP A 532 25.98 -14.08 -33.03
N PRO A 533 26.65 -14.59 -31.99
CA PRO A 533 26.50 -14.09 -30.62
C PRO A 533 27.04 -12.67 -30.45
N ALA A 534 26.32 -11.86 -29.66
CA ALA A 534 26.76 -10.55 -29.17
C ALA A 534 27.11 -9.49 -30.25
N ASP A 535 26.48 -9.57 -31.43
CA ASP A 535 26.58 -8.56 -32.49
C ASP A 535 25.54 -7.42 -32.28
N PRO A 536 25.98 -6.17 -32.00
CA PRO A 536 25.08 -5.04 -31.84
C PRO A 536 24.24 -4.73 -33.08
N ARG A 537 24.73 -5.05 -34.29
CA ARG A 537 23.97 -4.85 -35.55
C ARG A 537 22.80 -5.81 -35.64
N ARG A 538 22.99 -7.06 -35.22
CA ARG A 538 21.92 -8.05 -35.12
C ARG A 538 20.90 -7.65 -34.07
N LEU A 539 21.36 -7.18 -32.91
CA LEU A 539 20.49 -6.64 -31.87
C LEU A 539 19.64 -5.48 -32.38
N ALA A 540 20.24 -4.50 -33.06
CA ALA A 540 19.51 -3.36 -33.62
C ALA A 540 18.48 -3.78 -34.69
N ALA A 541 18.75 -4.84 -35.45
CA ALA A 541 17.81 -5.39 -36.42
C ALA A 541 16.65 -6.17 -35.76
N LEU A 542 16.91 -6.84 -34.63
CA LEU A 542 15.91 -7.61 -33.88
C LEU A 542 15.02 -6.71 -32.99
N ALA A 543 15.57 -5.60 -32.49
CA ALA A 543 14.89 -4.64 -31.62
C ALA A 543 15.02 -3.20 -32.15
N PRO A 544 14.44 -2.87 -33.33
CA PRO A 544 14.61 -1.55 -33.96
C PRO A 544 13.85 -0.42 -33.25
N ASP A 545 12.87 -0.76 -32.42
CA ASP A 545 11.93 0.18 -31.80
C ASP A 545 11.57 -0.23 -30.36
N ALA A 546 10.79 0.63 -29.71
CA ALA A 546 10.35 0.48 -28.32
C ALA A 546 9.04 -0.33 -28.16
N THR A 547 8.74 -1.24 -29.10
CA THR A 547 7.57 -2.13 -28.98
C THR A 547 7.87 -3.31 -28.07
N ALA A 548 6.83 -3.90 -27.47
CA ALA A 548 6.99 -5.04 -26.57
C ALA A 548 7.58 -6.29 -27.28
N PHE A 549 7.27 -6.51 -28.57
CA PHE A 549 7.89 -7.60 -29.34
C PHE A 549 9.36 -7.33 -29.69
N SER A 550 9.75 -6.08 -29.98
CA SER A 550 11.15 -5.71 -30.17
C SER A 550 11.96 -5.90 -28.90
N ALA A 551 11.43 -5.44 -27.75
CA ALA A 551 12.05 -5.64 -26.45
C ALA A 551 12.27 -7.13 -26.14
N LEU A 552 11.24 -7.96 -26.33
CA LEU A 552 11.33 -9.40 -26.06
C LEU A 552 12.32 -10.12 -26.98
N ARG A 553 12.33 -9.82 -28.30
CA ARG A 553 13.27 -10.42 -29.26
C ARG A 553 14.71 -10.03 -28.98
N GLY A 554 14.95 -8.74 -28.75
CA GLY A 554 16.28 -8.24 -28.40
C GLY A 554 16.78 -8.87 -27.10
N ALA A 555 15.92 -8.97 -26.09
CA ALA A 555 16.30 -9.54 -24.81
C ALA A 555 16.62 -11.03 -24.87
N LEU A 556 15.82 -11.77 -25.64
CA LEU A 556 16.08 -13.18 -25.93
C LEU A 556 17.43 -13.37 -26.63
N TYR A 557 17.75 -12.51 -27.61
CA TYR A 557 19.03 -12.52 -28.28
C TYR A 557 20.20 -12.21 -27.34
N CYS A 558 20.08 -11.18 -26.48
CA CYS A 558 21.12 -10.82 -25.52
C CYS A 558 21.36 -11.94 -24.49
N ALA A 559 20.29 -12.46 -23.87
CA ALA A 559 20.39 -13.52 -22.88
C ALA A 559 20.92 -14.83 -23.47
N ALA A 560 20.58 -15.16 -24.73
CA ALA A 560 21.08 -16.36 -25.39
C ALA A 560 22.50 -16.18 -25.97
N SER A 561 22.93 -14.97 -26.31
CA SER A 561 24.29 -14.70 -26.81
C SER A 561 25.33 -14.79 -25.71
N LEU A 562 24.94 -14.44 -24.48
CA LEU A 562 25.81 -14.35 -23.30
C LEU A 562 25.15 -15.09 -22.12
N PRO A 563 24.97 -16.42 -22.22
CA PRO A 563 24.02 -17.14 -21.38
C PRO A 563 24.61 -17.54 -20.03
N HIS A 564 25.93 -17.44 -19.80
CA HIS A 564 26.55 -17.91 -18.57
C HIS A 564 26.49 -16.88 -17.44
N ARG A 565 26.46 -17.36 -16.19
CA ARG A 565 26.41 -16.52 -14.97
C ARG A 565 27.42 -15.37 -14.92
N HIS A 566 28.64 -15.58 -15.42
CA HIS A 566 29.73 -14.60 -15.38
C HIS A 566 29.61 -13.53 -16.46
N GLN A 567 28.76 -13.75 -17.47
CA GLN A 567 28.53 -12.84 -18.60
C GLN A 567 27.33 -11.91 -18.38
N ALA A 568 26.65 -12.00 -17.23
CA ALA A 568 25.43 -11.24 -16.98
C ALA A 568 25.63 -9.71 -17.11
N ASP A 569 26.78 -9.20 -16.67
CA ASP A 569 27.15 -7.79 -16.82
C ASP A 569 27.31 -7.39 -18.30
N GLU A 570 27.99 -8.23 -19.09
CA GLU A 570 28.19 -8.02 -20.52
C GLU A 570 26.87 -8.10 -21.29
N ALA A 571 25.99 -9.04 -20.93
CA ALA A 571 24.67 -9.20 -21.52
C ALA A 571 23.75 -7.99 -21.27
N LEU A 572 23.80 -7.42 -20.06
CA LEU A 572 23.07 -6.20 -19.71
C LEU A 572 23.61 -4.97 -20.47
N ARG A 573 24.93 -4.87 -20.67
CA ARG A 573 25.52 -3.80 -21.49
C ARG A 573 25.19 -3.95 -22.97
N LEU A 574 25.21 -5.18 -23.49
CA LEU A 574 24.75 -5.47 -24.86
C LEU A 574 23.29 -5.04 -25.02
N ALA A 575 22.41 -5.42 -24.08
CA ALA A 575 21.01 -4.99 -24.08
C ALA A 575 20.85 -3.46 -24.04
N ALA A 576 21.69 -2.77 -23.26
CA ALA A 576 21.67 -1.30 -23.18
C ALA A 576 22.06 -0.61 -24.49
N ALA A 577 22.81 -1.29 -25.38
CA ALA A 577 23.16 -0.79 -26.70
C ALA A 577 22.02 -0.87 -27.73
N ALA A 578 20.88 -1.48 -27.40
CA ALA A 578 19.73 -1.54 -28.28
C ALA A 578 19.13 -0.14 -28.54
N PRO A 579 18.45 0.07 -29.69
CA PRO A 579 17.70 1.30 -29.98
C PRO A 579 16.78 1.76 -28.83
N ASP A 580 16.15 0.81 -28.14
CA ASP A 580 15.44 1.00 -26.87
C ASP A 580 16.03 0.14 -25.74
N GLY A 581 17.20 0.55 -25.26
CA GLY A 581 17.98 -0.20 -24.27
C GLY A 581 17.27 -0.46 -22.94
N ALA A 582 16.42 0.45 -22.46
CA ALA A 582 15.72 0.31 -21.18
C ALA A 582 14.81 -0.92 -21.18
N SER A 583 14.03 -1.08 -22.24
CA SER A 583 13.05 -2.16 -22.39
C SER A 583 13.70 -3.50 -22.66
N VAL A 584 14.70 -3.54 -23.56
CA VAL A 584 15.50 -4.74 -23.82
C VAL A 584 16.26 -5.14 -22.56
N GLY A 585 16.82 -4.17 -21.82
CA GLY A 585 17.50 -4.35 -20.56
C GLY A 585 16.61 -4.99 -19.49
N CYS A 586 15.40 -4.45 -19.27
CA CYS A 586 14.44 -4.98 -18.29
C CYS A 586 14.21 -6.49 -18.48
N VAL A 587 13.87 -6.90 -19.71
CA VAL A 587 13.56 -8.30 -20.02
C VAL A 587 14.83 -9.17 -19.96
N THR A 588 15.97 -8.67 -20.44
CA THR A 588 17.25 -9.39 -20.41
C THR A 588 17.67 -9.69 -18.97
N GLY A 589 17.62 -8.66 -18.11
CA GLY A 589 17.98 -8.79 -16.70
C GLY A 589 17.01 -9.67 -15.94
N ALA A 590 15.71 -9.61 -16.24
CA ALA A 590 14.73 -10.52 -15.65
C ALA A 590 15.01 -11.98 -16.01
N LEU A 591 15.34 -12.29 -17.28
CA LEU A 591 15.65 -13.66 -17.73
C LEU A 591 16.93 -14.19 -17.06
N LEU A 592 18.02 -13.42 -17.09
CA LEU A 592 19.30 -13.79 -16.49
C LEU A 592 19.17 -13.96 -14.97
N GLY A 593 18.47 -13.03 -14.32
CA GLY A 593 18.23 -13.05 -12.89
C GLY A 593 17.32 -14.20 -12.46
N ALA A 594 16.28 -14.51 -13.22
CA ALA A 594 15.41 -15.66 -12.97
C ALA A 594 16.15 -16.99 -13.13
N ALA A 595 17.05 -17.11 -14.13
CA ALA A 595 17.80 -18.34 -14.37
C ALA A 595 18.94 -18.55 -13.35
N HIS A 596 19.75 -17.51 -13.11
CA HIS A 596 21.00 -17.60 -12.34
C HIS A 596 20.89 -17.13 -10.88
N GLY A 597 19.83 -16.39 -10.55
CA GLY A 597 19.63 -15.78 -9.24
C GLY A 597 20.42 -14.50 -8.99
N ALA A 598 20.07 -13.81 -7.90
CA ALA A 598 20.59 -12.47 -7.57
C ALA A 598 22.11 -12.36 -7.47
N ARG A 599 22.81 -13.46 -7.11
CA ARG A 599 24.28 -13.48 -6.96
C ARG A 599 25.03 -13.43 -8.29
N ALA A 600 24.36 -13.70 -9.40
CA ALA A 600 24.96 -13.59 -10.74
C ALA A 600 24.97 -12.16 -11.27
N LEU A 601 24.19 -11.26 -10.65
CA LEU A 601 24.07 -9.88 -11.08
C LEU A 601 25.28 -9.03 -10.63
N PRO A 602 25.62 -7.95 -11.35
CA PRO A 602 26.74 -7.08 -10.99
C PRO A 602 26.55 -6.43 -9.60
N ALA A 603 27.24 -6.96 -8.58
CA ALA A 603 27.07 -6.55 -7.19
C ALA A 603 27.31 -5.05 -6.96
N GLY A 604 28.25 -4.45 -7.70
CA GLY A 604 28.53 -3.01 -7.63
C GLY A 604 27.38 -2.13 -8.14
N LEU A 605 26.63 -2.60 -9.15
CA LEU A 605 25.44 -1.90 -9.64
C LEU A 605 24.25 -2.17 -8.72
N ALA A 606 24.04 -3.43 -8.32
CA ALA A 606 22.96 -3.84 -7.43
C ALA A 606 23.01 -3.08 -6.09
N GLY A 607 24.18 -2.98 -5.47
CA GLY A 607 24.36 -2.28 -4.18
C GLY A 607 24.19 -0.77 -4.26
N ARG A 608 24.19 -0.18 -5.47
CA ARG A 608 23.98 1.26 -5.68
C ARG A 608 22.57 1.59 -6.14
N HIS A 609 21.79 0.60 -6.57
CA HIS A 609 20.45 0.86 -7.10
C HIS A 609 19.50 1.31 -5.98
N GLU A 610 18.84 2.46 -6.15
CA GLU A 610 18.10 3.12 -5.07
C GLU A 610 16.95 2.27 -4.51
N LEU A 611 16.30 1.48 -5.37
CA LEU A 611 15.23 0.55 -4.97
C LEU A 611 15.72 -0.87 -4.64
N ALA A 612 17.03 -1.14 -4.58
CA ALA A 612 17.51 -2.49 -4.28
C ALA A 612 16.97 -3.06 -2.95
N PRO A 613 16.92 -2.31 -1.83
CA PRO A 613 16.31 -2.81 -0.59
C PRO A 613 14.81 -3.11 -0.73
N VAL A 614 14.09 -2.30 -1.51
CA VAL A 614 12.66 -2.47 -1.77
C VAL A 614 12.41 -3.72 -2.60
N LEU A 615 13.17 -3.91 -3.69
CA LEU A 615 13.09 -5.09 -4.54
C LEU A 615 13.45 -6.37 -3.76
N ASP A 616 14.41 -6.28 -2.83
CA ASP A 616 14.77 -7.39 -1.97
C ASP A 616 13.62 -7.78 -1.03
N ALA A 617 13.00 -6.81 -0.36
CA ALA A 617 11.83 -7.04 0.48
C ALA A 617 10.65 -7.61 -0.31
N LEU A 618 10.32 -7.00 -1.45
CA LEU A 618 9.25 -7.46 -2.35
C LEU A 618 9.48 -8.89 -2.83
N ALA A 619 10.73 -9.31 -3.07
CA ALA A 619 11.02 -10.69 -3.43
C ALA A 619 10.72 -11.67 -2.29
N HIS A 620 11.08 -11.33 -1.05
CA HIS A 620 10.79 -12.15 0.12
C HIS A 620 9.28 -12.26 0.36
N ASP A 621 8.58 -11.11 0.31
CA ASP A 621 7.13 -11.06 0.50
C ASP A 621 6.38 -11.80 -0.61
N LEU A 622 6.85 -11.69 -1.87
CA LEU A 622 6.25 -12.41 -2.99
C LEU A 622 6.45 -13.92 -2.87
N VAL A 623 7.62 -14.38 -2.39
CA VAL A 623 7.83 -15.81 -2.11
C VAL A 623 6.95 -16.26 -0.94
N ALA A 624 6.92 -15.48 0.15
CA ALA A 624 6.11 -15.78 1.33
C ALA A 624 4.60 -15.84 1.02
N ALA A 625 4.11 -14.98 0.14
CA ALA A 625 2.70 -14.97 -0.29
C ALA A 625 2.28 -16.24 -1.06
N TYR A 626 3.25 -17.00 -1.57
CA TYR A 626 3.03 -18.18 -2.40
C TYR A 626 3.67 -19.46 -1.82
N SER A 627 4.32 -19.40 -0.65
CA SER A 627 4.89 -20.54 0.10
C SER A 627 3.90 -21.03 1.16
#